data_AF-A0A952ZM26-F1
#
_entry.id   AF-A0A952ZM26-F1
#
_cell.length_a   1.000
_cell.length_b   1.000
_cell.length_c   1.000
_cell.angle_alpha   90.00
_cell.angle_beta   90.00
_cell.angle_gamma   90.00
#
_symmetry.space_group_name_H-M   'P 1'
#
loop_
_entity.id
_entity.type
_entity.pdbx_description
1 polymer ?
#
loop_
_entity_poly.entity_id
_entity_poly.type
_entity_poly.pdbx_seq_one_letter_code
_entity_poly.pdbx_strand_id
1 'polypeptide(L)'
;VACTTGGYGLFDDAALQRLCFVRAAFEAGIGLGALARLCRALDAANCDETAAQLAVLRQFVERRREALANLEVQLAAMPTAPAQHAESLP
;
A
#
# COMPACT_ATOMS: atom_id res chain seq x y z
N VAL A 1 9.02 -26.28 3.86
CA VAL A 1 9.80 -25.16 4.43
C VAL A 1 11.03 -25.75 5.09
N ALA A 2 12.21 -25.21 4.78
CA ALA A 2 13.44 -25.62 5.45
C ALA A 2 13.43 -25.08 6.89
N CYS A 3 13.93 -25.86 7.84
CA CYS A 3 14.05 -25.47 9.22
C CYS A 3 15.46 -25.78 9.73
N THR A 4 15.93 -25.03 10.73
CA THR A 4 17.11 -25.39 11.49
C THR A 4 16.85 -26.66 12.31
N THR A 5 17.92 -27.30 12.79
CA THR A 5 17.83 -28.46 13.69
C THR A 5 17.03 -28.14 14.97
N GLY A 6 16.98 -26.86 15.38
CA GLY A 6 16.16 -26.38 16.49
C GLY A 6 14.70 -26.07 16.15
N GLY A 7 14.26 -26.34 14.92
CA GLY A 7 12.87 -26.14 14.48
C GLY A 7 12.52 -24.73 14.00
N TYR A 8 13.49 -23.81 13.91
CA TYR A 8 13.25 -22.46 13.40
C TYR A 8 13.15 -22.45 11.88
N GLY A 9 12.16 -21.76 11.32
CA GLY A 9 12.02 -21.61 9.87
C GLY A 9 13.22 -20.89 9.25
N LEU A 10 13.72 -21.44 8.14
CA LEU A 10 14.74 -20.82 7.30
C LEU A 10 14.04 -20.09 6.15
N PHE A 11 14.39 -18.82 5.97
CA PHE A 11 13.84 -17.96 4.92
C PHE A 11 14.91 -17.73 3.85
N ASP A 12 14.55 -18.03 2.61
CA ASP A 12 15.38 -17.81 1.44
C ASP A 12 15.17 -16.41 0.86
N ASP A 13 15.94 -16.06 -0.17
CA ASP A 13 15.82 -14.78 -0.88
C ASP A 13 14.40 -14.58 -1.43
N ALA A 14 13.74 -15.65 -1.87
CA ALA A 14 12.36 -15.58 -2.34
C ALA A 14 11.38 -15.18 -1.22
N ALA A 15 11.56 -15.71 0.00
CA ALA A 15 10.79 -15.30 1.16
C ALA A 15 11.05 -13.84 1.54
N LEU A 16 12.31 -13.38 1.45
CA LEU A 16 12.64 -11.97 1.68
C LEU A 16 11.98 -11.05 0.64
N GLN A 17 12.01 -11.41 -0.65
CA GLN A 17 11.33 -10.65 -1.70
C GLN A 17 9.82 -10.56 -1.48
N ARG A 18 9.17 -11.67 -1.08
CA ARG A 18 7.75 -11.66 -0.71
C ARG A 18 7.46 -10.73 0.47
N LEU A 19 8.32 -10.73 1.49
CA LEU A 19 8.17 -9.83 2.64
C LEU A 19 8.36 -8.35 2.24
N CYS A 20 9.33 -8.04 1.37
CA CYS A 20 9.51 -6.70 0.81
C CYS A 20 8.26 -6.23 0.06
N PHE A 21 7.64 -7.11 -0.73
CA PHE A 21 6.38 -6.80 -1.40
C PHE A 21 5.24 -6.52 -0.40
N VAL A 22 5.08 -7.37 0.62
CA VAL A 22 4.06 -7.19 1.66
C VAL A 22 4.26 -5.85 2.39
N ARG A 23 5.51 -5.51 2.71
CA ARG A 23 5.86 -4.21 3.32
C ARG A 23 5.44 -3.04 2.44
N ALA A 24 5.86 -3.05 1.17
CA ALA A 24 5.53 -1.97 0.23
C ALA A 24 4.01 -1.81 0.02
N ALA A 25 3.28 -2.93 -0.04
CA ALA A 25 1.82 -2.89 -0.15
C ALA A 25 1.16 -2.31 1.10
N PHE A 26 1.64 -2.69 2.29
CA PHE A 26 1.14 -2.16 3.55
C PHE A 26 1.42 -0.64 3.69
N GLU A 27 2.62 -0.20 3.34
CA GLU A 27 3.00 1.22 3.27
C GLU A 27 2.11 2.00 2.28
N ALA A 28 1.68 1.38 1.19
CA ALA A 28 0.72 1.93 0.24
C ALA A 28 -0.74 1.92 0.75
N GLY A 29 -0.99 1.48 1.99
CA GLY A 29 -2.31 1.44 2.60
C GLY A 29 -3.15 0.20 2.23
N ILE A 30 -2.54 -0.83 1.65
CA ILE A 30 -3.23 -2.10 1.34
C ILE A 30 -3.26 -2.95 2.62
N GLY A 31 -4.48 -3.31 3.07
CA GLY A 31 -4.66 -4.13 4.26
C GLY A 31 -4.21 -5.59 4.06
N LEU A 32 -3.74 -6.22 5.14
CA LEU A 32 -3.28 -7.62 5.15
C LEU A 32 -4.35 -8.61 4.64
N GLY A 33 -5.64 -8.32 4.83
CA GLY A 33 -6.72 -9.17 4.31
C GLY A 33 -6.74 -9.28 2.77
N ALA A 34 -6.39 -8.20 2.06
CA ALA A 34 -6.29 -8.22 0.60
C ALA A 34 -5.06 -9.01 0.14
N LEU A 35 -3.93 -8.82 0.83
CA LEU A 35 -2.70 -9.58 0.58
C LEU A 35 -2.87 -11.07 0.85
N ALA A 36 -3.56 -11.44 1.94
CA ALA A 36 -3.86 -12.82 2.26
C ALA A 36 -4.72 -13.50 1.19
N ARG A 37 -5.67 -12.79 0.57
CA ARG A 37 -6.44 -13.31 -0.57
C ARG A 37 -5.56 -13.54 -1.80
N LEU A 38 -4.68 -12.59 -2.12
CA LEU A 38 -3.73 -12.76 -3.21
C LEU A 38 -2.80 -13.95 -2.96
N CYS A 39 -2.24 -14.08 -1.75
CA CYS A 39 -1.39 -15.21 -1.38
C CYS A 39 -2.12 -16.54 -1.54
N ARG A 40 -3.36 -16.65 -1.07
CA ARG A 40 -4.17 -17.87 -1.25
C ARG A 40 -4.42 -18.20 -2.71
N ALA A 41 -4.71 -17.21 -3.55
CA ALA A 41 -4.92 -17.42 -4.99
C ALA A 41 -3.63 -17.93 -5.67
N LEU A 42 -2.48 -17.37 -5.29
CA LEU A 42 -1.16 -17.81 -5.75
C LEU A 42 -0.86 -19.25 -5.29
N ASP A 43 -1.11 -19.56 -4.02
CA ASP A 43 -0.89 -20.90 -3.45
C ASP A 43 -1.79 -21.96 -4.09
N ALA A 44 -3.02 -21.58 -4.48
CA ALA A 44 -3.96 -22.45 -5.19
C ALA A 44 -3.58 -22.69 -6.66
N ALA A 45 -2.50 -22.06 -7.16
CA ALA A 45 -2.12 -22.05 -8.58
C ALA A 45 -3.27 -21.63 -9.52
N ASN A 46 -4.22 -20.84 -9.01
CA ASN A 46 -5.39 -20.38 -9.77
C ASN A 46 -5.05 -19.08 -10.48
N CYS A 47 -4.68 -19.18 -11.75
CA CYS A 47 -4.25 -18.04 -12.56
C CYS A 47 -5.35 -16.97 -12.71
N ASP A 48 -6.61 -17.37 -12.87
CA ASP A 48 -7.72 -16.43 -13.08
C ASP A 48 -8.04 -15.65 -11.81
N GLU A 49 -8.08 -16.34 -10.67
CA GLU A 49 -8.29 -15.69 -9.37
C GLU A 49 -7.11 -14.79 -8.99
N THR A 50 -5.88 -15.22 -9.29
CA THR A 50 -4.68 -14.40 -9.11
C THR A 50 -4.76 -13.13 -9.96
N ALA A 51 -5.12 -13.24 -11.23
CA ALA A 51 -5.29 -12.10 -12.12
C ALA A 51 -6.37 -11.14 -11.62
N ALA A 52 -7.50 -11.66 -11.13
CA ALA A 52 -8.57 -10.86 -10.54
C ALA A 52 -8.09 -10.10 -9.28
N GLN A 53 -7.39 -10.77 -8.35
CA GLN A 53 -6.86 -10.10 -7.16
C GLN A 53 -5.80 -9.05 -7.52
N LEU A 54 -4.93 -9.31 -8.50
CA LEU A 54 -3.97 -8.33 -8.99
C LEU A 54 -4.67 -7.11 -9.62
N ALA A 55 -5.75 -7.31 -10.38
CA ALA A 55 -6.53 -6.21 -10.94
C ALA A 55 -7.15 -5.32 -9.84
N VAL A 56 -7.70 -5.95 -8.78
CA VAL A 56 -8.23 -5.22 -7.61
C VAL A 56 -7.14 -4.38 -6.93
N LEU A 57 -5.94 -4.95 -6.72
CA LEU A 57 -4.84 -4.22 -6.09
C LEU A 57 -4.36 -3.06 -6.96
N ARG A 58 -4.23 -3.26 -8.29
CA ARG A 58 -3.88 -2.18 -9.22
C ARG A 58 -4.90 -1.04 -9.17
N GLN A 59 -6.20 -1.38 -9.18
CA GLN A 59 -7.25 -0.36 -9.08
C GLN A 59 -7.20 0.40 -7.75
N PHE A 60 -6.89 -0.27 -6.65
CA PHE A 60 -6.70 0.39 -5.36
C PHE A 60 -5.55 1.40 -5.39
N VAL A 61 -4.41 1.01 -5.99
CA VAL A 61 -3.25 1.89 -6.15
C VAL A 61 -3.60 3.12 -6.99
N GLU A 62 -4.30 2.96 -8.12
CA GLU A 62 -4.69 4.09 -8.95
C GLU A 62 -5.64 5.05 -8.22
N ARG A 63 -6.68 4.53 -7.55
CA ARG A 63 -7.58 5.37 -6.74
C ARG A 63 -6.83 6.13 -5.63
N ARG A 64 -5.81 5.51 -5.03
CA ARG A 64 -4.98 6.17 -4.02
C ARG A 64 -4.12 7.26 -4.61
N ARG A 65 -3.52 7.04 -5.78
CA ARG A 65 -2.76 8.08 -6.50
C ARG A 65 -3.65 9.28 -6.84
N GLU A 66 -4.86 9.05 -7.34
CA GLU A 66 -5.82 10.11 -7.64
C GLU A 66 -6.20 10.89 -6.37
N ALA A 67 -6.49 10.19 -5.27
CA ALA A 67 -6.82 10.83 -4.00
C ALA A 67 -5.64 11.66 -3.45
N LEU A 68 -4.41 11.17 -3.59
CA LEU A 68 -3.20 11.90 -3.19
C LEU A 68 -2.98 13.13 -4.06
N ALA A 69 -3.14 13.04 -5.38
CA ALA A 69 -3.04 14.19 -6.27
C ALA A 69 -4.08 15.27 -5.91
N ASN A 70 -5.32 14.88 -5.61
CA ASN A 70 -6.36 15.81 -5.16
C ASN A 70 -6.03 16.44 -3.80
N LEU A 71 -5.44 15.68 -2.89
CA LEU A 71 -4.98 16.17 -1.59
C LEU A 71 -3.83 17.17 -1.75
N GLU A 72 -2.86 16.88 -2.62
CA GLU A 72 -1.75 17.79 -2.94
C GLU A 72 -2.25 19.14 -3.47
N VAL A 73 -3.25 19.13 -4.35
CA VAL A 73 -3.90 20.36 -4.85
C VAL A 73 -4.55 21.15 -3.71
N GLN A 74 -5.26 20.49 -2.80
CA GLN A 74 -5.87 21.15 -1.65
C GLN A 74 -4.83 21.73 -0.68
N LEU A 75 -3.74 21.00 -0.44
CA LEU A 75 -2.63 21.46 0.39
C LEU A 75 -1.93 22.68 -0.23
N ALA A 76 -1.74 22.71 -1.55
CA ALA A 76 -1.18 23.86 -2.24
C ALA A 76 -2.10 25.09 -2.19
N ALA A 77 -3.41 24.89 -2.10
CA ALA A 77 -4.41 25.94 -1.98
C ALA A 77 -4.64 26.40 -0.52
N MET A 78 -4.07 25.72 0.48
CA MET A 78 -4.19 26.15 1.87
C MET A 78 -3.39 27.46 2.08
N PRO A 79 -4.01 28.52 2.62
CA PRO A 79 -3.32 29.78 2.88
C PRO A 79 -2.23 29.57 3.95
N THR A 80 -1.00 29.97 3.63
CA THR A 80 0.19 29.78 4.47
C THR A 80 0.49 30.94 5.42
N ALA A 81 -0.34 31.99 5.42
CA ALA A 81 -0.17 33.13 6.31
C ALA A 81 -1.47 33.40 7.09
N PRO A 82 -1.39 33.76 8.40
CA PRO A 82 -2.54 34.37 9.06
C PRO A 82 -2.82 35.67 8.31
N ALA A 83 -4.07 35.84 7.86
CA ALA A 83 -4.54 37.11 7.35
C ALA A 83 -4.15 38.17 8.37
N GLN A 84 -3.22 39.05 8.02
CA GLN A 84 -2.92 40.23 8.81
C GLN A 84 -4.20 41.04 8.74
N HIS A 85 -5.03 40.91 9.76
CA HIS A 85 -6.16 41.80 9.98
C HIS A 85 -5.57 43.21 9.92
N ALA A 86 -5.87 43.89 8.81
CA ALA A 86 -5.66 45.30 8.64
C ALA A 86 -6.57 46.02 9.63
N GLU A 87 -6.19 45.99 10.91
CA GLU A 87 -6.73 46.84 11.96
C GLU A 87 -5.98 48.17 11.90
N SER A 88 -6.19 48.87 10.79
CA SER A 88 -5.82 50.27 10.65
C SER A 88 -6.95 50.95 9.90
N LEU A 89 -7.91 51.49 10.66
CA LEU A 89 -8.77 52.61 10.28
C LEU A 89 -9.76 52.93 11.40
N PRO A 90 -10.06 54.21 11.66
CA PRO A 90 -9.20 55.37 11.88
C PRO A 90 -9.16 55.81 13.36
#